data_AF-A0AA96Q237-F1
#
_entry.id   AF-A0AA96Q237-F1
#
_cell.length_a   1.000
_cell.length_b   1.000
_cell.length_c   1.000
_cell.angle_alpha   90.00
_cell.angle_beta   90.00
_cell.angle_gamma   90.00
#
_symmetry.space_group_name_H-M   'P 1'
#
loop_
_entity.id
_entity.type
_entity.pdbx_description
1 polymer ?
#
loop_
_entity_poly.entity_id
_entity_poly.type
_entity_poly.pdbx_seq_one_letter_code
_entity_poly.pdbx_strand_id
1 'polypeptide(L)'
;MASYISVPRDLSKVKTKVFMNLTKRQILCFGAGALIGVPVFFLLKSSGNLSLAALGMMAVMLPLFFLAMYEKDGQPLEVVAKHFYEAKFKRPKTRPYKTKNYYALLVQQADVEMEVNRIVQNSRKADIEE
;
A
#
# COMPACT_ATOMS: atom_id res chain seq x y z
N MET A 1 -6.57 -15.77 46.48
CA MET A 1 -5.41 -14.93 46.17
C MET A 1 -5.20 -14.98 44.66
N ALA A 2 -5.49 -13.89 43.94
CA ALA A 2 -5.34 -13.86 42.49
C ALA A 2 -3.87 -13.71 42.11
N SER A 3 -3.35 -14.62 41.29
CA SER A 3 -2.01 -14.55 40.72
C SER A 3 -1.90 -13.33 39.80
N TYR A 4 -1.10 -12.35 40.21
CA TYR A 4 -0.77 -11.18 39.41
C TYR A 4 0.24 -11.61 38.33
N ILE A 5 -0.28 -12.04 37.19
CA ILE A 5 0.54 -12.30 36.01
C ILE A 5 0.79 -10.95 35.35
N SER A 6 2.04 -10.51 35.28
CA SER A 6 2.44 -9.30 34.56
C SER A 6 2.35 -9.54 33.06
N VAL A 7 1.13 -9.59 32.54
CA VAL A 7 0.90 -9.54 31.09
C VAL A 7 1.45 -8.19 30.63
N PRO A 8 2.47 -8.16 29.76
CA PRO A 8 3.00 -6.90 29.26
C PRO A 8 1.86 -6.20 28.51
N ARG A 9 1.49 -5.02 29.01
CA ARG A 9 0.27 -4.28 28.65
C ARG A 9 0.24 -3.77 27.19
N ASP A 10 1.21 -4.16 26.35
CA ASP A 10 1.29 -3.84 24.93
C ASP A 10 2.31 -4.74 24.20
N LEU A 11 1.85 -5.85 23.60
CA LEU A 11 2.62 -6.67 22.66
C LEU A 11 2.93 -5.93 21.34
N SER A 12 2.22 -4.84 21.08
CA SER A 12 2.36 -3.93 19.93
C SER A 12 3.65 -3.08 19.95
N LYS A 13 4.31 -2.98 21.12
CA LYS A 13 5.59 -2.28 21.30
C LYS A 13 6.83 -3.16 21.09
N VAL A 14 6.66 -4.45 20.78
CA VAL A 14 7.79 -5.31 20.42
C VAL A 14 8.19 -4.96 18.97
N LYS A 15 9.00 -3.91 18.85
CA LYS A 15 9.57 -3.41 17.60
C LYS A 15 10.29 -4.57 16.90
N THR A 16 9.67 -5.16 15.88
CA THR A 16 10.26 -6.26 15.12
C THR A 16 11.56 -5.77 14.46
N LYS A 17 12.69 -6.16 15.06
CA LYS A 17 14.04 -5.90 14.54
C LYS A 17 14.31 -6.91 13.43
N VAL A 18 14.28 -6.44 12.19
CA VAL A 18 14.12 -7.30 11.00
C VAL A 18 15.44 -7.87 10.52
N PHE A 19 16.55 -7.17 10.78
CA PHE A 19 17.89 -7.62 10.42
C PHE A 19 18.91 -6.95 11.36
N MET A 20 19.86 -7.72 11.93
CA MET A 20 20.97 -7.20 12.76
C MET A 20 20.58 -6.24 13.90
N ASN A 21 19.55 -6.56 14.70
CA ASN A 21 19.14 -5.73 15.83
C ASN A 21 18.65 -4.29 15.46
N LEU A 22 18.51 -3.98 14.17
CA LEU A 22 18.13 -2.67 13.64
C LEU A 22 16.66 -2.64 13.17
N THR A 23 16.10 -1.45 13.20
CA THR A 23 14.70 -1.18 12.83
C THR A 23 14.60 -0.92 11.33
N LYS A 24 13.45 -1.24 10.70
CA LYS A 24 13.24 -1.05 9.25
C LYS A 24 13.65 0.35 8.75
N ARG A 25 13.34 1.38 9.56
CA ARG A 25 13.64 2.79 9.30
C ARG A 25 15.14 3.11 9.33
N GLN A 26 15.89 2.47 10.23
CA GLN A 26 17.34 2.60 10.29
C GLN A 26 17.99 2.02 9.04
N ILE A 27 17.55 0.84 8.59
CA ILE A 27 18.08 0.21 7.36
C ILE A 27 17.80 1.10 6.15
N LEU A 28 16.60 1.67 6.04
CA LEU A 28 16.24 2.60 4.96
C LEU A 28 17.13 3.86 4.98
N CYS A 29 17.32 4.46 6.16
CA CYS A 29 18.15 5.64 6.33
C CYS A 29 19.63 5.38 6.04
N PHE A 30 20.18 4.26 6.52
CA PHE A 30 21.57 3.90 6.27
C PHE A 30 21.80 3.51 4.81
N GLY A 31 20.83 2.86 4.15
CA GLY A 31 20.89 2.54 2.73
C GLY A 31 20.85 3.78 1.84
N ALA A 32 19.84 4.65 2.02
CA ALA A 32 19.73 5.91 1.27
C ALA A 32 20.91 6.84 1.59
N GLY A 33 21.32 6.87 2.85
CA GLY A 33 22.47 7.61 3.32
C GLY A 33 23.76 7.15 2.64
N ALA A 34 24.09 5.86 2.65
CA ALA A 34 25.27 5.35 1.97
C ALA A 34 25.25 5.66 0.46
N LEU A 35 24.08 5.55 -0.18
CA LEU A 35 23.91 5.85 -1.60
C LEU A 35 24.27 7.30 -1.97
N ILE A 36 23.94 8.28 -1.13
CA ILE A 36 24.21 9.70 -1.39
C ILE A 36 25.55 10.12 -0.78
N GLY A 37 25.87 9.64 0.41
CA GLY A 37 27.06 9.99 1.17
C GLY A 37 28.35 9.49 0.54
N VAL A 38 28.37 8.28 -0.03
CA VAL A 38 29.58 7.73 -0.66
C VAL A 38 30.00 8.56 -1.89
N PRO A 39 29.12 8.87 -2.85
CA PRO A 39 29.45 9.78 -3.95
C PRO A 39 29.93 11.16 -3.49
N VAL A 40 29.22 11.78 -2.54
CA VAL A 40 29.59 13.10 -2.00
C VAL A 40 30.96 13.06 -1.31
N PHE A 41 31.23 12.00 -0.55
CA PHE A 41 32.52 11.81 0.11
C PHE A 41 33.68 11.67 -0.88
N PHE A 42 33.50 10.93 -1.97
CA PHE A 42 34.53 10.82 -3.01
C PHE A 42 34.81 12.17 -3.69
N LEU A 43 33.77 12.98 -3.94
CA LEU A 43 33.91 14.33 -4.50
C LEU A 43 34.66 15.27 -3.54
N LEU A 44 34.28 15.30 -2.26
CA LEU A 44 34.96 16.13 -1.26
C LEU A 44 36.35 15.60 -0.91
N LYS A 45 36.59 14.29 -1.00
CA LYS A 45 37.93 13.72 -0.82
C LYS A 45 38.89 14.15 -1.93
N SER A 46 38.38 14.36 -3.15
CA SER A 46 39.18 14.87 -4.28
C SER A 46 39.78 16.25 -4.02
N SER A 47 39.22 17.05 -3.11
CA SER A 47 39.78 18.36 -2.72
C SER A 47 40.82 18.29 -1.59
N GLY A 48 41.24 17.08 -1.20
CA GLY A 48 42.37 16.82 -0.28
C GLY A 48 42.04 16.91 1.21
N ASN A 49 40.87 17.43 1.59
CA ASN A 49 40.51 17.65 3.00
C ASN A 49 39.64 16.51 3.55
N LEU A 50 40.28 15.48 4.10
CA LEU A 50 39.57 14.32 4.66
C LEU A 50 38.59 14.69 5.78
N SER A 51 38.97 15.62 6.66
CA SER A 51 38.11 16.11 7.76
C SER A 51 36.87 16.85 7.25
N LEU A 52 37.02 17.65 6.18
CA LEU A 52 35.90 18.36 5.55
C LEU A 52 34.97 17.38 4.83
N ALA A 53 35.52 16.36 4.16
CA ALA A 53 34.75 15.31 3.53
C ALA A 53 33.92 14.49 4.54
N ALA A 54 34.50 14.17 5.71
CA ALA A 54 33.79 13.48 6.79
C ALA A 54 32.67 14.33 7.39
N LEU A 55 32.91 15.62 7.64
CA LEU A 55 31.89 16.57 8.08
C LEU A 55 30.78 16.73 7.04
N GLY A 56 31.12 16.78 5.75
CA GLY A 56 30.17 16.82 4.65
C GLY A 56 29.29 15.57 4.59
N MET A 57 29.87 14.37 4.77
CA MET A 57 29.09 13.13 4.82
C MET A 57 28.10 13.15 6.00
N MET A 58 28.53 13.56 7.20
CA MET A 58 27.65 13.66 8.37
C MET A 58 26.52 14.67 8.16
N ALA A 59 26.82 15.83 7.57
CA ALA A 59 25.83 16.86 7.26
C ALA A 59 24.76 16.36 6.27
N VAL A 60 25.13 15.50 5.32
CA VAL A 60 24.19 14.89 4.36
C VAL A 60 23.36 13.77 5.00
N MET A 61 23.92 13.00 5.95
CA MET A 61 23.19 11.93 6.63
C MET A 61 22.14 12.45 7.61
N LEU A 62 22.40 13.57 8.26
CA LEU A 62 21.61 14.10 9.36
C LEU A 62 20.15 14.44 8.97
N PRO A 63 19.85 15.07 7.82
CA PRO A 63 18.48 15.28 7.34
C PRO A 63 17.71 13.97 7.11
N LEU A 64 18.37 12.95 6.56
CA LEU A 64 17.75 11.64 6.32
C LEU A 64 17.45 10.91 7.63
N PHE A 65 18.30 11.10 8.64
CA PHE A 65 18.09 10.54 9.97
C PHE A 65 16.87 11.15 10.67
N PHE A 66 16.68 12.47 10.56
CA PHE A 66 15.47 13.13 11.07
C PHE A 66 14.21 12.62 10.37
N LEU A 67 14.29 12.38 9.06
CA LEU A 67 13.19 11.82 8.27
C LEU A 67 12.83 10.39 8.72
N ALA A 68 13.84 9.57 9.02
CA ALA A 68 13.64 8.21 9.52
C ALA A 68 13.16 8.16 10.99
N MET A 69 13.47 9.18 11.78
CA MET A 69 13.00 9.35 13.15
C MET A 69 11.65 10.07 13.22
N TYR A 70 11.21 10.70 12.12
CA TYR A 70 9.99 11.50 12.10
C TYR A 70 8.76 10.62 12.31
N GLU A 71 8.16 10.77 13.49
CA GLU A 71 6.87 10.22 13.85
C GLU A 71 5.94 11.40 14.11
N LYS A 72 4.88 11.52 13.31
CA LYS A 72 3.83 12.52 13.54
C LYS A 72 2.62 11.81 14.12
N ASP A 73 2.14 12.26 15.27
CA ASP A 73 0.98 11.67 15.96
C ASP A 73 1.14 10.16 16.26
N GLY A 74 2.39 9.71 16.45
CA GLY A 74 2.74 8.29 16.65
C GLY A 74 2.71 7.45 15.36
N GLN A 75 2.43 8.05 14.20
CA GLN A 75 2.47 7.40 12.90
C GLN A 75 3.77 7.75 12.15
N PRO A 76 4.46 6.75 11.59
CA PRO A 76 5.63 7.00 10.77
C PRO A 76 5.21 7.39 9.35
N LEU A 77 6.09 8.07 8.62
CA LEU A 77 5.80 8.64 7.29
C LEU A 77 5.34 7.61 6.26
N GLU A 78 5.82 6.36 6.35
CA GLU A 78 5.41 5.30 5.43
C GLU A 78 3.91 5.00 5.54
N VAL A 79 3.36 5.09 6.75
CA VAL A 79 1.92 4.87 7.00
C VAL A 79 1.11 6.05 6.48
N VAL A 80 1.58 7.28 6.72
CA VAL A 80 0.95 8.49 6.19
C VAL A 80 0.94 8.48 4.66
N ALA A 81 2.06 8.11 4.02
CA ALA A 81 2.17 8.00 2.57
C ALA A 81 1.25 6.91 2.01
N LYS A 82 1.11 5.77 2.70
CA LYS A 82 0.15 4.73 2.33
C LYS A 82 -1.28 5.25 2.37
N HIS A 83 -1.67 5.97 3.42
CA HIS A 83 -3.00 6.58 3.52
C HIS A 83 -3.24 7.58 2.40
N PHE A 84 -2.25 8.39 2.07
CA PHE A 84 -2.32 9.34 0.96
C PHE A 84 -2.50 8.63 -0.38
N TYR A 85 -1.72 7.58 -0.65
CA TYR A 85 -1.83 6.79 -1.87
C TYR A 85 -3.19 6.10 -1.98
N GLU A 86 -3.67 5.48 -0.90
CA GLU A 86 -4.97 4.82 -0.89
C GLU A 86 -6.12 5.80 -1.11
N ALA A 87 -6.04 6.99 -0.52
CA ALA A 87 -7.05 8.03 -0.68
C ALA A 87 -7.05 8.65 -2.08
N LYS A 88 -5.88 8.81 -2.71
CA LYS A 88 -5.75 9.50 -4.00
C LYS A 88 -5.86 8.59 -5.21
N PHE A 89 -5.33 7.37 -5.13
CA PHE A 89 -5.23 6.45 -6.28
C PHE A 89 -6.13 5.23 -6.14
N LYS A 90 -6.14 4.57 -4.98
CA LYS A 90 -6.84 3.28 -4.84
C LYS A 90 -8.35 3.43 -4.69
N ARG A 91 -8.80 4.44 -3.94
CA ARG A 91 -10.23 4.68 -3.71
C ARG A 91 -10.77 5.62 -4.79
N PRO A 92 -11.71 5.19 -5.65
CA PRO A 92 -12.35 6.08 -6.60
C PRO A 92 -13.09 7.19 -5.85
N LYS A 93 -12.99 8.43 -6.35
CA LYS A 93 -13.61 9.61 -5.73
C LYS A 93 -15.14 9.53 -5.75
N THR A 94 -15.69 8.92 -6.79
CA THR A 94 -17.09 8.52 -6.83
C THR A 94 -17.22 7.18 -6.08
N ARG A 95 -18.17 7.10 -5.15
CA ARG A 95 -18.59 5.83 -4.52
C ARG A 95 -19.79 5.29 -5.32
N PRO A 96 -19.59 4.60 -6.45
CA PRO A 96 -20.71 4.04 -7.19
C PRO A 96 -21.42 2.99 -6.32
N TYR A 97 -22.68 3.23 -6.00
CA TYR A 97 -23.54 2.24 -5.37
C TYR A 97 -23.77 1.12 -6.39
N LYS A 98 -23.13 -0.04 -6.16
CA LYS A 98 -23.38 -1.24 -6.95
C LYS A 98 -24.27 -2.16 -6.16
N THR A 99 -25.53 -2.26 -6.56
CA THR A 99 -26.46 -3.27 -6.05
C THR A 99 -26.34 -4.50 -6.93
N LYS A 100 -26.18 -5.69 -6.34
CA LYS A 100 -26.35 -6.95 -7.07
C LYS A 100 -27.85 -7.18 -7.26
N ASN A 101 -28.39 -6.74 -8.40
CA ASN A 101 -29.81 -6.88 -8.69
C ASN A 101 -30.11 -8.30 -9.19
N TYR A 102 -30.65 -9.15 -8.31
CA TYR A 102 -31.08 -10.51 -8.66
C TYR A 102 -32.24 -10.52 -9.67
N TYR A 103 -33.11 -9.52 -9.65
CA TYR A 103 -34.22 -9.42 -10.59
C TYR A 103 -33.75 -9.25 -12.04
N ALA A 104 -32.57 -8.67 -12.27
CA ALA A 104 -32.02 -8.52 -13.62
C ALA A 104 -31.70 -9.86 -14.29
N LEU A 105 -31.46 -10.91 -13.51
CA LEU A 105 -31.28 -12.27 -14.02
C LEU A 105 -32.63 -12.91 -14.35
N LEU A 106 -33.65 -12.70 -13.52
CA LEU A 106 -35.00 -13.21 -13.74
C LEU A 106 -35.64 -12.60 -15.00
N VAL A 107 -35.44 -11.31 -15.24
CA VAL A 107 -35.92 -10.63 -16.46
C VAL A 107 -35.26 -11.22 -17.71
N GLN A 108 -33.94 -11.40 -17.71
CA GLN A 108 -33.23 -12.04 -18.82
C GLN A 108 -33.73 -13.47 -19.08
N GLN A 109 -34.01 -14.24 -18.03
CA GLN A 109 -34.55 -15.59 -18.20
C GLN A 109 -35.94 -15.56 -18.85
N ALA A 110 -36.81 -14.65 -18.43
CA ALA A 110 -38.14 -14.49 -19.01
C ALA A 110 -38.09 -14.06 -20.49
N ASP A 111 -37.17 -13.16 -20.85
CA ASP A 111 -36.99 -12.72 -22.24
C ASP A 111 -36.55 -13.88 -23.15
N VAL A 112 -35.60 -14.71 -22.67
CA VAL A 112 -35.13 -15.90 -23.39
C VAL A 112 -36.26 -16.92 -23.56
N GLU A 113 -37.05 -17.19 -22.52
CA GLU A 113 -38.20 -18.10 -22.61
C GLU A 113 -39.26 -17.60 -23.60
N MET A 114 -39.50 -16.29 -23.66
CA MET A 114 -40.42 -15.68 -24.62
C MET A 114 -39.91 -15.83 -26.06
N GLU A 115 -38.61 -15.63 -26.28
CA GLU A 115 -37.99 -15.80 -27.59
C GLU A 115 -38.05 -17.25 -28.07
N VAL A 116 -37.73 -18.22 -27.21
CA VAL A 116 -37.86 -19.65 -27.50
C VAL A 116 -39.30 -20.01 -27.87
N ASN A 117 -40.27 -19.55 -27.08
CA ASN A 117 -41.68 -19.80 -27.36
C ASN A 117 -42.11 -19.22 -28.71
N ARG A 118 -41.63 -18.02 -29.07
CA ARG A 118 -41.93 -17.40 -30.36
C ARG A 118 -41.33 -18.20 -31.52
N ILE A 119 -40.10 -18.70 -31.38
CA ILE A 119 -39.45 -19.54 -32.40
C ILE A 119 -40.25 -20.84 -32.60
N VAL A 120 -40.63 -21.52 -31.51
CA VAL A 120 -41.40 -22.77 -31.56
C VAL A 120 -42.79 -22.56 -32.16
N GLN A 121 -43.45 -21.43 -31.86
CA GLN A 121 -44.74 -21.12 -32.47
C GLN A 121 -44.62 -20.85 -33.97
N ASN A 122 -43.58 -20.13 -34.39
CA ASN A 122 -43.34 -19.85 -35.79
C ASN A 122 -42.97 -21.13 -36.57
N SER A 123 -42.16 -22.03 -36.00
CA SER A 123 -41.86 -23.32 -36.63
C SER A 123 -43.11 -24.17 -36.80
N ARG A 124 -43.95 -24.27 -35.74
CA ARG A 124 -45.21 -25.03 -35.82
C ARG A 124 -46.17 -24.47 -36.87
N LYS A 125 -46.24 -23.15 -37.05
CA LYS A 125 -47.08 -22.54 -38.09
C LYS A 125 -46.57 -22.89 -39.49
N ALA A 126 -45.25 -22.86 -39.70
CA ALA A 126 -44.65 -23.26 -40.98
C ALA A 126 -44.95 -24.73 -41.30
N ASP A 127 -44.87 -25.63 -40.32
CA ASP A 127 -45.18 -27.06 -40.49
C ASP A 127 -46.68 -27.34 -40.77
N ILE A 128 -47.59 -26.40 -40.47
CA ILE A 128 -49.04 -26.52 -40.71
C ILE A 128 -49.44 -25.93 -42.08
N GLU A 129 -48.64 -25.00 -42.61
CA GLU A 129 -48.88 -24.34 -43.90
C GLU A 129 -48.26 -25.10 -45.10
N GLU A 130 -47.34 -26.05 -44.86
CA GLU A 130 -46.92 -27.10 -45.82
C GLU A 130 -47.93 -28.27 -45.90
#